data_AF-A0A1T5D8Z6-F1
#
_entry.id   AF-A0A1T5D8Z6-F1
#
_cell.length_a   1.000
_cell.length_b   1.000
_cell.length_c   1.000
_cell.angle_alpha   90.00
_cell.angle_beta   90.00
_cell.angle_gamma   90.00
#
_symmetry.space_group_name_H-M   'P 1'
#
loop_
_entity.id
_entity.type
_entity.pdbx_description
1 polymer ?
#
loop_
_entity_poly.entity_id
_entity_poly.type
_entity_poly.pdbx_seq_one_letter_code
_entity_poly.pdbx_strand_id
1 'polypeptide(L)'
;MPQENSYSSFGGLFEEDNSNTNQAYKYNGKELDRMHGLDWYDYGARNYDAALPVWATVDPLADHPKQAGMSPYSAFANNPIRYVNSTEIIWGDAKQAERLNKSINKRIESIDKNTEKIQAKI
;
A
#
# COMPACT_ATOMS: atom_id res chain seq x y z
N MET A 1 -19.23 19.01 -6.54
CA MET A 1 -17.87 19.05 -7.14
C MET A 1 -17.09 17.93 -6.46
N PRO A 2 -16.43 17.03 -7.20
CA PRO A 2 -15.46 16.11 -6.62
C PRO A 2 -14.26 16.88 -6.07
N GLN A 3 -13.62 16.37 -5.02
CA GLN A 3 -12.39 16.96 -4.47
C GLN A 3 -11.18 16.57 -5.34
N GLU A 4 -10.38 17.55 -5.73
CA GLU A 4 -9.11 17.34 -6.44
C GLU A 4 -7.93 17.77 -5.56
N ASN A 5 -6.94 16.91 -5.40
CA ASN A 5 -5.76 17.18 -4.57
C ASN A 5 -4.48 16.94 -5.37
N SER A 6 -3.53 17.86 -5.24
CA SER A 6 -2.20 17.75 -5.83
C SER A 6 -1.15 17.42 -4.77
N TYR A 7 -0.29 16.44 -5.05
CA TYR A 7 0.71 15.94 -4.10
C TYR A 7 2.13 16.07 -4.65
N SER A 8 3.09 16.28 -3.75
CA SER A 8 4.51 16.06 -4.03
C SER A 8 4.79 14.56 -4.21
N SER A 9 5.98 14.23 -4.70
CA SER A 9 6.41 12.83 -4.87
C SER A 9 6.32 12.03 -3.57
N PHE A 10 6.50 12.68 -2.43
CA PHE A 10 6.44 12.09 -1.08
C PHE A 10 5.10 12.32 -0.37
N GLY A 11 4.07 12.82 -1.06
CA GLY A 11 2.73 12.94 -0.51
C GLY A 11 2.41 14.24 0.21
N GLY A 12 3.32 15.24 0.18
CA GLY A 12 3.02 16.56 0.70
C GLY A 12 1.93 17.23 -0.14
N LEU A 13 0.88 17.73 0.49
CA LEU A 13 -0.22 18.43 -0.19
C LEU A 13 0.22 19.83 -0.62
N PHE A 14 0.05 20.17 -1.90
CA PHE A 14 0.29 21.52 -2.41
C PHE A 14 -0.90 22.45 -2.22
N GLU A 15 -2.09 21.92 -2.46
CA GLU A 15 -3.35 22.66 -2.37
C GLU A 15 -4.44 21.65 -2.01
N GLU A 16 -5.18 21.92 -0.94
CA GLU A 16 -6.38 21.14 -0.61
C GLU A 16 -7.59 21.92 -1.09
N ASP A 17 -8.36 21.30 -1.99
CA ASP A 17 -9.63 21.86 -2.43
C ASP A 17 -10.63 21.86 -1.25
N ASN A 18 -11.05 23.05 -0.82
CA ASN A 18 -12.01 23.33 0.25
C ASN A 18 -13.47 22.99 -0.13
N SER A 19 -13.65 22.09 -1.09
CA SER A 19 -14.97 21.55 -1.42
C SER A 19 -15.66 21.00 -0.16
N ASN A 20 -16.99 21.15 -0.07
CA ASN A 20 -17.83 20.70 1.07
C ASN A 20 -17.79 19.17 1.31
N THR A 21 -16.96 18.43 0.58
CA THR A 21 -16.70 17.00 0.75
C THR A 21 -15.35 16.82 1.42
N ASN A 22 -15.34 16.72 2.75
CA ASN A 22 -14.12 16.45 3.51
C ASN A 22 -13.79 14.95 3.44
N GLN A 23 -13.05 14.53 2.42
CA GLN A 23 -12.56 13.16 2.29
C GLN A 23 -11.34 12.97 3.20
N ALA A 24 -11.40 12.04 4.16
CA ALA A 24 -10.30 11.78 5.10
C ALA A 24 -9.11 11.06 4.43
N TYR A 25 -9.38 10.23 3.41
CA TYR A 25 -8.37 9.47 2.70
C TYR A 25 -7.75 10.27 1.56
N LYS A 26 -6.42 10.39 1.57
CA LYS A 26 -5.67 11.23 0.61
C LYS A 26 -4.54 10.42 -0.05
N TYR A 27 -3.29 10.82 0.17
CA TYR A 27 -2.12 10.20 -0.43
C TYR A 27 -2.07 8.68 -0.16
N ASN A 28 -1.79 7.89 -1.20
CA ASN A 28 -1.77 6.42 -1.16
C ASN A 28 -3.05 5.75 -0.60
N GLY A 29 -4.18 6.47 -0.61
CA GLY A 29 -5.43 6.01 -0.01
C GLY A 29 -5.33 5.82 1.50
N LYS A 30 -4.42 6.53 2.16
CA LYS A 30 -4.27 6.55 3.62
C LYS A 30 -4.98 7.75 4.22
N GLU A 31 -5.50 7.56 5.42
CA GLU A 31 -6.16 8.61 6.17
C GLU A 31 -5.14 9.68 6.57
N LEU A 32 -5.48 10.94 6.30
CA LEU A 32 -4.70 12.08 6.76
C LEU A 32 -5.20 12.48 8.16
N ASP A 33 -4.43 12.12 9.17
CA ASP A 33 -4.58 12.62 10.52
C ASP A 33 -3.93 14.01 10.62
N ARG A 34 -4.67 14.97 11.18
CA ARG A 34 -4.24 16.35 11.44
C ARG A 34 -4.16 16.68 12.92
N MET A 35 -4.28 15.67 13.77
CA MET A 35 -4.19 15.84 15.22
C MET A 35 -2.87 16.54 15.58
N HIS A 36 -2.96 17.46 16.54
CA HIS A 36 -1.83 18.27 17.01
C HIS A 36 -1.16 19.14 15.94
N GLY A 37 -1.82 19.38 14.80
CA GLY A 37 -1.27 20.20 13.71
C GLY A 37 -0.17 19.50 12.91
N LEU A 38 -0.09 18.17 13.02
CA LEU A 38 0.82 17.33 12.24
C LEU A 38 0.01 16.67 11.13
N ASP A 39 0.38 16.90 9.88
CA ASP A 39 -0.24 16.26 8.71
C ASP A 39 0.37 14.86 8.50
N TRP A 40 -0.06 13.89 9.31
CA TRP A 40 0.44 12.52 9.29
C TRP A 40 -0.53 11.56 8.62
N TYR A 41 0.01 10.62 7.86
CA TYR A 41 -0.76 9.56 7.24
C TYR A 41 -0.77 8.30 8.09
N ASP A 42 -1.96 7.77 8.38
CA ASP A 42 -2.10 6.50 9.09
C ASP A 42 -1.90 5.30 8.13
N TYR A 43 -0.79 4.59 8.29
CA TYR A 43 -0.49 3.34 7.58
C TYR A 43 -0.76 2.09 8.45
N GLY A 44 -1.46 2.25 9.57
CA GLY A 44 -1.87 1.23 10.54
C GLY A 44 -0.75 0.83 11.49
N ALA A 45 0.34 0.30 10.96
CA ALA A 45 1.50 -0.09 11.78
C ALA A 45 2.39 1.11 12.16
N ARG A 46 2.30 2.21 11.41
CA ARG A 46 3.15 3.41 11.52
C ARG A 46 2.39 4.62 11.03
N ASN A 47 2.74 5.79 11.56
CA ASN A 47 2.36 7.08 10.99
C ASN A 47 3.47 7.58 10.06
N TYR A 48 3.08 8.18 8.94
CA TYR A 48 3.99 8.72 7.94
C TYR A 48 3.92 10.24 7.87
N ASP A 49 5.06 10.89 8.02
CA ASP A 49 5.20 12.33 7.88
C ASP A 49 5.60 12.67 6.43
N ALA A 50 4.69 13.31 5.70
CA ALA A 50 4.92 13.69 4.31
C ALA A 50 5.75 14.98 4.14
N ALA A 51 5.94 15.77 5.21
CA ALA A 51 6.77 16.97 5.20
C ALA A 51 8.25 16.64 5.36
N LEU A 52 8.60 15.63 6.18
CA LEU A 52 9.97 15.14 6.40
C LEU A 52 10.32 13.84 5.66
N PRO A 53 9.48 13.39 4.72
CA PRO A 53 9.38 12.01 4.23
C PRO A 53 9.93 10.86 5.11
N VAL A 54 9.47 10.75 6.36
CA VAL A 54 9.91 9.69 7.29
C VAL A 54 8.76 8.99 7.99
N TRP A 55 9.00 7.79 8.50
CA TRP A 55 8.12 7.17 9.48
C TRP A 55 8.28 7.86 10.84
N ALA A 56 7.18 8.09 11.53
CA ALA A 56 7.18 8.64 12.89
C ALA A 56 7.74 7.64 13.93
N THR A 57 7.74 6.34 13.61
CA THR A 57 8.22 5.24 14.45
C THR A 57 9.15 4.31 13.66
N VAL A 58 9.95 3.52 14.39
CA VAL A 58 10.84 2.50 13.81
C VAL A 58 10.02 1.48 13.04
N ASP A 59 10.46 1.11 11.83
CA ASP A 59 9.87 0.00 11.06
C ASP A 59 9.95 -1.32 11.86
N PRO A 60 8.82 -2.00 12.13
CA PRO A 60 8.82 -3.32 12.73
C PRO A 60 9.67 -4.36 11.98
N LEU A 61 9.95 -4.12 10.69
CA LEU A 61 10.79 -4.95 9.83
C LEU A 61 12.21 -4.40 9.66
N ALA A 62 12.66 -3.46 10.50
CA ALA A 62 13.98 -2.84 10.39
C ALA A 62 15.14 -3.87 10.37
N ASP A 63 15.00 -4.96 11.13
CA ASP A 63 15.99 -6.05 11.18
C ASP A 63 15.86 -7.07 10.02
N HIS A 64 14.91 -6.88 9.11
CA HIS A 64 14.70 -7.81 8.00
C HIS A 64 15.88 -7.72 7.00
N PRO A 65 16.39 -8.85 6.48
CA PRO A 65 17.56 -8.86 5.59
C PRO A 65 17.43 -7.98 4.33
N LYS A 66 16.20 -7.72 3.88
CA LYS A 66 15.93 -6.85 2.71
C LYS A 66 15.86 -5.36 3.05
N GLN A 67 15.81 -5.00 4.33
CA GLN A 67 15.95 -3.62 4.82
C GLN A 67 17.35 -3.37 5.41
N ALA A 68 18.25 -4.37 5.38
CA ALA A 68 19.62 -4.21 5.83
C ALA A 68 20.32 -3.08 5.07
N GLY A 69 20.83 -2.08 5.81
CA GLY A 69 21.46 -0.88 5.24
C GLY A 69 20.49 0.28 4.96
N MET A 70 19.20 0.13 5.21
CA MET A 70 18.22 1.23 5.21
C MET A 70 18.07 1.80 6.62
N SER A 71 17.71 3.08 6.72
CA SER A 71 17.33 3.67 8.01
C SER A 71 16.00 3.06 8.48
N PRO A 72 15.86 2.72 9.78
CA PRO A 72 14.58 2.23 10.33
C PRO A 72 13.43 3.23 10.20
N TYR A 73 13.72 4.49 9.88
CA TYR A 73 12.74 5.56 9.67
C TYR A 73 12.54 5.92 8.19
N SER A 74 13.28 5.28 7.27
CA SER A 74 13.17 5.59 5.83
C SER A 74 11.81 5.16 5.30
N ALA A 75 11.08 6.12 4.73
CA ALA A 75 9.85 5.85 4.02
C ALA A 75 10.12 5.35 2.61
N PHE A 76 9.38 4.32 2.21
CA PHE A 76 9.29 3.87 0.83
C PHE A 76 10.64 3.52 0.17
N ALA A 77 11.65 3.12 0.94
CA ALA A 77 13.03 2.94 0.46
C ALA A 77 13.53 4.14 -0.39
N ASN A 78 13.12 5.36 -0.01
CA ASN A 78 13.37 6.62 -0.71
C ASN A 78 12.85 6.70 -2.17
N ASN A 79 11.92 5.82 -2.56
CA ASN A 79 11.26 5.86 -3.86
C ASN A 79 9.74 5.66 -3.71
N PRO A 80 9.01 6.71 -3.29
CA PRO A 80 7.56 6.66 -3.03
C PRO A 80 6.71 6.40 -4.28
N ILE A 81 7.25 6.68 -5.47
CA ILE A 81 6.56 6.42 -6.74
C ILE A 81 6.47 4.91 -6.99
N ARG A 82 7.52 4.16 -6.60
CA ARG A 82 7.59 2.71 -6.83
C ARG A 82 7.11 1.89 -5.63
N TYR A 83 7.39 2.36 -4.42
CA TYR A 83 7.14 1.61 -3.19
C TYR A 83 6.11 2.35 -2.35
N VAL A 84 4.84 1.99 -2.48
CA VAL A 84 3.73 2.65 -1.76
C VAL A 84 3.48 2.03 -0.38
N ASN A 85 3.92 0.78 -0.17
CA ASN A 85 3.74 0.12 1.11
C ASN A 85 5.04 -0.53 1.55
N SER A 86 5.66 0.01 2.61
CA SER A 86 6.88 -0.57 3.18
C SER A 86 6.57 -1.75 4.12
N THR A 87 5.33 -1.85 4.62
CA THR A 87 4.85 -2.93 5.51
C THR A 87 4.09 -4.02 4.75
N GLU A 88 3.33 -3.67 3.70
CA GLU A 88 2.85 -4.58 2.66
C GLU A 88 3.74 -4.51 1.42
N ILE A 89 5.06 -4.39 1.59
CA ILE A 89 5.91 -5.07 0.61
C ILE A 89 5.45 -6.50 0.73
N ILE A 90 4.60 -6.95 -0.19
CA ILE A 90 4.18 -8.33 -0.31
C ILE A 90 5.50 -9.05 -0.56
N TRP A 91 6.13 -9.51 0.52
CA TRP A 91 7.41 -10.20 0.50
C TRP A 91 7.25 -11.61 -0.07
N GLY A 92 6.21 -11.85 -0.87
CA GLY A 92 6.20 -12.93 -1.82
C GLY A 92 7.33 -12.68 -2.79
N ASP A 93 8.34 -13.55 -2.75
CA ASP A 93 9.25 -13.72 -3.89
C ASP A 93 8.40 -13.73 -5.16
N ALA A 94 8.74 -12.92 -6.17
CA ALA A 94 7.96 -12.84 -7.40
C ALA A 94 7.75 -14.25 -8.00
N LYS A 95 8.71 -15.16 -7.80
CA LYS A 95 8.58 -16.57 -8.17
C LYS A 95 7.55 -17.32 -7.33
N GLN A 96 7.41 -17.03 -6.05
CA GLN A 96 6.34 -17.60 -5.21
C GLN A 96 4.96 -17.09 -5.64
N ALA A 97 4.83 -15.80 -5.95
CA ALA A 97 3.58 -15.24 -6.47
C ALA A 97 3.22 -15.88 -7.82
N GLU A 98 4.19 -16.05 -8.73
CA GLU A 98 4.00 -16.73 -10.01
C GLU A 98 3.60 -18.20 -9.83
N ARG A 99 4.26 -18.93 -8.92
CA ARG A 99 3.91 -20.31 -8.57
C ARG A 99 2.50 -20.42 -8.01
N LEU A 100 2.11 -19.49 -7.14
CA LEU A 100 0.77 -19.45 -6.56
C LEU A 100 -0.28 -19.19 -7.64
N ASN A 101 -0.07 -18.20 -8.51
CA ASN A 101 -0.97 -17.92 -9.65
C ASN A 101 -1.12 -19.13 -10.55
N LYS A 102 -0.03 -19.80 -10.89
CA LYS A 102 -0.07 -21.03 -11.69
C LYS A 102 -0.85 -22.15 -11.00
N SER A 103 -0.71 -22.28 -9.68
CA SER A 103 -1.45 -23.27 -8.89
C SER A 103 -2.94 -22.94 -8.83
N ILE A 104 -3.31 -21.67 -8.68
CA ILE A 104 -4.70 -21.21 -8.65
C ILE A 104 -5.37 -21.48 -10.00
N ASN A 105 -4.73 -21.09 -11.11
CA ASN A 105 -5.28 -21.28 -12.46
C ASN A 105 -5.53 -22.76 -12.78
N LYS A 106 -4.58 -23.65 -12.44
CA LYS A 106 -4.79 -25.10 -12.58
C LYS A 106 -6.00 -25.61 -11.80
N ARG A 107 -6.26 -25.03 -10.63
CA ARG A 107 -7.36 -25.45 -9.75
C ARG A 107 -8.70 -24.97 -10.30
N ILE A 108 -8.75 -23.75 -10.84
CA ILE A 108 -9.90 -23.20 -11.57
C ILE A 108 -10.23 -24.11 -12.77
N GLU A 109 -9.26 -24.42 -13.63
CA GLU A 109 -9.47 -25.32 -14.78
C GLU A 109 -10.02 -26.70 -14.38
N SER A 110 -9.57 -27.23 -13.23
CA SER A 110 -10.09 -28.50 -12.72
C SER A 110 -11.53 -28.39 -12.21
N ILE A 111 -11.89 -27.27 -11.60
CA ILE A 111 -13.25 -27.01 -11.11
C ILE A 111 -14.20 -26.83 -12.30
N ASP A 112 -13.79 -26.09 -13.32
CA ASP A 112 -14.58 -25.88 -14.53
C ASP A 112 -14.89 -27.20 -15.23
N LYS A 113 -13.88 -28.05 -15.44
CA LYS A 113 -14.06 -29.40 -16.00
C LYS A 113 -14.99 -30.29 -15.18
N ASN A 114 -14.96 -30.17 -13.85
CA ASN A 114 -15.87 -30.93 -12.99
C ASN A 114 -17.30 -30.39 -13.09
N THR A 115 -17.46 -29.07 -13.21
CA THR A 115 -18.74 -28.40 -13.38
C THR A 115 -19.39 -28.79 -14.70
N GLU A 116 -18.64 -28.80 -15.80
CA GLU A 116 -19.09 -29.28 -17.11
C GLU A 116 -19.58 -30.73 -17.06
N LYS A 117 -18.84 -31.61 -16.37
CA LYS A 117 -19.23 -33.03 -16.20
C LYS A 117 -20.50 -33.21 -15.37
N ILE A 118 -20.75 -32.32 -14.41
CA ILE A 118 -21.98 -32.35 -13.59
C ILE A 118 -23.15 -31.85 -14.43
N GLN A 119 -22.99 -30.76 -15.17
CA GLN A 119 -24.01 -30.22 -16.07
C GLN A 119 -24.39 -31.22 -17.17
N ALA A 120 -23.44 -31.98 -17.71
CA ALA A 120 -23.70 -33.01 -18.73
C ALA A 120 -24.44 -34.26 -18.19
N LYS A 121 -24.63 -34.38 -16.87
CA LYS A 121 -25.35 -35.49 -16.22
C LYS A 121 -26.77 -35.12 -15.78
N ILE A 122 -27.16 -33.86 -15.96
CA ILE A 122 -28.51 -33.33 -15.72
C ILE A 122 -29.21 -33.26 -17.07
#